data_AF-A0A545TFT8-F1
#
_entry.id   AF-A0A545TFT8-F1
#
_cell.length_a   1.000
_cell.length_b   1.000
_cell.length_c   1.000
_cell.angle_alpha   90.00
_cell.angle_beta   90.00
_cell.angle_gamma   90.00
#
_symmetry.space_group_name_H-M   'P 1'
#
loop_
_entity.id
_entity.type
_entity.pdbx_description
1 polymer ?
#
loop_
_entity_poly.entity_id
_entity_poly.type
_entity_poly.pdbx_seq_one_letter_code
_entity_poly.pdbx_strand_id
1 'polypeptide(L)'
;MIVLLSPTLIVVGLFLFVIPGLILYAAPSVFFYSLALTLLVLVLRPVGKLRWGLAPALLAFVSFYIPFSNNQETYKRVEQLTRDDVDVETPIKLSGTLALITSRTATFRRSDENNCNRLCQRLLYNGAVDRVMVGVHRKQSDDDFVGTSTTDDTLTTVYFIEKRETCPLNPDTESAVTQRILLGECIVSEGGRLSDAEIIYVTEPVTERRRFKLSARFNLGAVAVSARRKRVIERTDNGYRTLFQTTETKAEPLSHPLILTGIGHGGGSLQMSLGFLRSEFVQNDLQAFAYHEEPRIFGAVTDPVKAPFIGARSEAREFVRRAVLSRGAARQAGHDFFPHYLASFRDRNLDSTPGQDLTPTQDDVDLVLLALKDERITPGFGLRRFNEKLSPVPDELIAAMADRILNTPDQTNVVRSLSTAIGALPAGQGAIISDQILEIFQNDELRSIAWEAVARLGDGEPDAAVYYVSAFRAWYGRNKTKQNLSREDLPRGALIGICLMEERAFSVKDDLLEILRDTESAQISYPIIKALVNMGAVEELKREYEETERWERVLNAIRVKKLYEDKYQKFCGLS
;
A
#
# COMPACT_ATOMS: atom_id res chain seq x y z
N MET A 1 -9.86 -38.56 -13.13
CA MET A 1 -11.21 -38.40 -12.52
C MET A 1 -11.19 -37.59 -11.23
N ILE A 2 -10.30 -37.87 -10.28
CA ILE A 2 -10.23 -37.15 -8.99
C ILE A 2 -10.09 -35.62 -9.17
N VAL A 3 -9.22 -35.17 -10.08
CA VAL A 3 -9.04 -33.74 -10.40
C VAL A 3 -10.30 -33.09 -10.99
N LEU A 4 -11.11 -33.86 -11.75
CA LEU A 4 -12.38 -33.37 -12.31
C LEU A 4 -13.46 -33.22 -11.22
N LEU A 5 -13.38 -34.02 -10.16
CA LEU A 5 -14.33 -34.01 -9.05
C LEU A 5 -13.96 -33.02 -7.94
N SER A 6 -12.68 -32.70 -7.79
CA SER A 6 -12.18 -31.75 -6.77
C SER A 6 -11.07 -30.86 -7.34
N PRO A 7 -11.43 -29.75 -8.01
CA PRO A 7 -10.46 -28.85 -8.63
C PRO A 7 -9.60 -28.10 -7.61
N THR A 8 -10.06 -27.98 -6.36
CA THR A 8 -9.32 -27.42 -5.22
C THR A 8 -8.00 -28.14 -4.96
N LEU A 9 -7.88 -29.42 -5.32
CA LEU A 9 -6.63 -30.17 -5.21
C LEU A 9 -5.51 -29.62 -6.11
N ILE A 10 -5.84 -28.95 -7.22
CA ILE A 10 -4.84 -28.28 -8.06
C ILE A 10 -4.19 -27.12 -7.30
N VAL A 11 -5.01 -26.33 -6.58
CA VAL A 11 -4.51 -25.18 -5.81
C VAL A 11 -3.72 -25.62 -4.59
N VAL A 12 -4.23 -26.60 -3.85
CA VAL A 12 -3.50 -27.20 -2.72
C VAL A 12 -2.19 -27.82 -3.20
N GLY A 13 -2.21 -28.50 -4.36
CA GLY A 13 -1.03 -29.04 -5.01
C GLY A 13 -0.02 -27.94 -5.34
N LEU A 14 -0.42 -26.89 -6.07
CA LEU A 14 0.47 -25.78 -6.43
C LEU A 14 1.04 -25.06 -5.19
N PHE A 15 0.26 -24.94 -4.12
CA PHE A 15 0.68 -24.28 -2.88
C PHE A 15 1.65 -25.13 -2.04
N LEU A 16 1.37 -26.42 -1.87
CA LEU A 16 2.21 -27.31 -1.07
C LEU A 16 3.43 -27.83 -1.84
N PHE A 17 3.26 -28.14 -3.13
CA PHE A 17 4.28 -28.73 -3.99
C PHE A 17 4.07 -28.35 -5.47
N VAL A 18 4.83 -27.35 -5.95
CA VAL A 18 4.74 -26.80 -7.31
C VAL A 18 4.66 -27.88 -8.40
N ILE A 19 5.51 -28.93 -8.33
CA ILE A 19 5.57 -30.00 -9.34
C ILE A 19 4.29 -30.86 -9.36
N PRO A 20 3.83 -31.48 -8.24
CA PRO A 20 2.52 -32.13 -8.17
C PRO A 20 1.36 -31.25 -8.64
N GLY A 21 1.35 -29.96 -8.29
CA GLY A 21 0.35 -29.01 -8.76
C GLY A 21 0.30 -28.89 -10.29
N LEU A 22 1.46 -28.77 -10.94
CA LEU A 22 1.58 -28.73 -12.40
C LEU A 22 1.12 -30.03 -13.08
N ILE A 23 1.44 -31.19 -12.49
CA ILE A 23 0.97 -32.50 -12.99
C ILE A 23 -0.56 -32.57 -12.94
N LEU A 24 -1.17 -32.18 -11.81
CA LEU A 24 -2.62 -32.17 -11.65
C LEU A 24 -3.29 -31.17 -12.61
N TYR A 25 -2.67 -30.02 -12.85
CA TYR A 25 -3.14 -29.03 -13.82
C TYR A 25 -3.11 -29.57 -15.26
N ALA A 26 -2.05 -30.27 -15.67
CA ALA A 26 -1.90 -30.80 -17.02
C ALA A 26 -2.70 -32.11 -17.25
N ALA A 27 -3.05 -32.84 -16.19
CA ALA A 27 -3.66 -34.16 -16.27
C ALA A 27 -4.92 -34.27 -17.16
N PRO A 28 -5.89 -33.33 -17.13
CA PRO A 28 -7.07 -33.42 -18.01
C PRO A 28 -6.70 -33.35 -19.49
N SER A 29 -5.75 -32.49 -19.86
CA SER A 29 -5.26 -32.37 -21.24
C SER A 29 -4.47 -33.60 -21.68
N VAL A 30 -3.57 -34.10 -20.83
CA VAL A 30 -2.81 -35.33 -21.11
C VAL A 30 -3.76 -36.50 -21.33
N PHE A 31 -4.75 -36.67 -20.47
CA PHE A 31 -5.76 -37.73 -20.61
C PHE A 31 -6.54 -37.61 -21.92
N PHE A 32 -7.03 -36.40 -22.25
CA PHE A 32 -7.76 -36.16 -23.49
C PHE A 32 -6.90 -36.49 -24.73
N TYR A 33 -5.65 -36.06 -24.74
CA TYR A 33 -4.73 -36.31 -25.85
C TYR A 33 -4.32 -37.78 -25.97
N SER A 34 -4.07 -38.47 -24.86
CA SER A 34 -3.78 -39.91 -24.86
C SER A 34 -4.97 -40.69 -25.41
N LEU A 35 -6.20 -40.37 -24.98
CA LEU A 35 -7.41 -41.02 -25.46
C LEU A 35 -7.62 -40.78 -26.96
N ALA A 36 -7.50 -39.53 -27.42
CA ALA A 36 -7.62 -39.19 -28.83
C ALA A 36 -6.57 -39.89 -29.69
N LEU A 37 -5.31 -39.96 -29.22
CA LEU A 37 -4.24 -40.67 -29.89
C LEU A 37 -4.53 -42.17 -30.02
N THR A 38 -4.97 -42.82 -28.94
CA THR A 38 -5.34 -44.25 -28.95
C THR A 38 -6.47 -44.51 -29.95
N LEU A 39 -7.50 -43.66 -29.98
CA LEU A 39 -8.60 -43.76 -30.94
C LEU A 39 -8.11 -43.60 -32.38
N LEU A 40 -7.24 -42.61 -32.65
CA LEU A 40 -6.65 -42.40 -33.98
C LEU A 40 -5.81 -43.61 -34.43
N VAL A 41 -4.97 -44.18 -33.55
CA VAL A 41 -4.17 -45.38 -33.85
C VAL A 41 -5.06 -46.59 -34.15
N LEU A 42 -6.21 -46.69 -33.49
CA LEU A 42 -7.19 -47.75 -33.71
C LEU A 42 -7.91 -47.58 -35.05
N VAL A 43 -8.38 -46.37 -35.37
CA VAL A 43 -9.01 -46.04 -36.65
C VAL A 43 -8.04 -46.22 -37.82
N LEU A 44 -6.76 -45.84 -37.65
CA LEU A 44 -5.71 -45.96 -38.66
C LEU A 44 -5.06 -47.35 -38.73
N ARG A 45 -5.65 -48.37 -38.07
CA ARG A 45 -5.16 -49.75 -38.12
C ARG A 45 -4.92 -50.30 -39.54
N PRO A 46 -5.74 -50.00 -40.57
CA PRO A 46 -5.51 -50.49 -41.94
C PRO A 46 -4.20 -50.01 -42.57
N VAL A 47 -3.62 -48.91 -42.09
CA VAL A 47 -2.40 -48.29 -42.63
C VAL A 47 -1.11 -48.95 -42.08
N GLY A 48 -1.24 -50.05 -41.32
CA GLY A 48 -0.10 -50.83 -40.85
C GLY A 48 0.80 -50.08 -39.85
N LYS A 49 2.12 -50.16 -40.01
CA LYS A 49 3.09 -49.53 -39.09
C LYS A 49 3.10 -47.99 -39.16
N LEU A 50 2.71 -47.41 -40.30
CA LEU A 50 2.69 -45.95 -40.52
C LEU A 50 1.75 -45.22 -39.57
N ARG A 51 0.73 -45.90 -39.03
CA ARG A 51 -0.23 -45.31 -38.08
C ARG A 51 0.41 -44.68 -36.85
N TRP A 52 1.56 -45.19 -36.41
CA TRP A 52 2.28 -44.66 -35.25
C TRP A 52 2.93 -43.29 -35.51
N GLY A 53 3.24 -42.96 -36.76
CA GLY A 53 3.66 -41.62 -37.16
C GLY A 53 2.48 -40.73 -37.57
N LEU A 54 1.51 -41.30 -38.29
CA LEU A 54 0.38 -40.56 -38.83
C LEU A 54 -0.60 -40.08 -37.74
N ALA A 55 -0.88 -40.93 -36.73
CA ALA A 55 -1.79 -40.57 -35.64
C ALA A 55 -1.33 -39.34 -34.82
N PRO A 56 -0.08 -39.27 -34.31
CA PRO A 56 0.37 -38.07 -33.60
C PRO A 56 0.50 -36.86 -34.53
N ALA A 57 0.87 -37.04 -35.79
CA ALA A 57 0.92 -35.95 -36.76
C ALA A 57 -0.48 -35.33 -37.01
N LEU A 58 -1.51 -36.18 -37.19
CA LEU A 58 -2.91 -35.71 -37.32
C LEU A 58 -3.42 -35.06 -36.04
N LEU A 59 -3.10 -35.63 -34.88
CA LEU A 59 -3.49 -35.05 -33.60
C LEU A 59 -2.86 -33.68 -33.40
N ALA A 60 -1.54 -33.56 -33.62
CA ALA A 60 -0.84 -32.29 -33.57
C ALA A 60 -1.43 -31.29 -34.58
N PHE A 61 -1.69 -31.72 -35.81
CA PHE A 61 -2.32 -30.86 -36.82
C PHE A 61 -3.64 -30.29 -36.30
N VAL A 62 -4.56 -31.12 -35.78
CA VAL A 62 -5.84 -30.67 -35.24
C VAL A 62 -5.67 -29.73 -34.04
N SER A 63 -4.78 -30.08 -33.09
CA SER A 63 -4.53 -29.31 -31.87
C SER A 63 -4.00 -27.90 -32.12
N PHE A 64 -3.24 -27.70 -33.19
CA PHE A 64 -2.69 -26.40 -33.56
C PHE A 64 -3.54 -25.67 -34.60
N TYR A 65 -4.12 -26.40 -35.56
CA TYR A 65 -4.92 -25.83 -36.64
C TYR A 65 -6.25 -25.26 -36.13
N ILE A 66 -6.92 -25.93 -35.18
CA ILE A 66 -8.20 -25.43 -34.64
C ILE A 66 -8.01 -24.05 -33.97
N PRO A 67 -7.09 -23.87 -33.00
CA PRO A 67 -6.83 -22.54 -32.44
C PRO A 67 -6.35 -21.55 -33.49
N PHE A 68 -5.46 -21.96 -34.41
CA PHE A 68 -4.96 -21.07 -35.47
C PHE A 68 -6.08 -20.50 -36.33
N SER A 69 -6.98 -21.35 -36.83
CA SER A 69 -8.09 -20.95 -37.70
C SER A 69 -9.13 -20.11 -36.95
N ASN A 70 -9.57 -20.55 -35.76
CA ASN A 70 -10.60 -19.84 -35.00
C ASN A 70 -10.11 -18.51 -34.41
N ASN A 71 -8.81 -18.38 -34.10
CA ASN A 71 -8.27 -17.12 -33.58
C ASN A 71 -8.12 -16.04 -34.67
N GLN A 72 -8.18 -16.38 -35.97
CA GLN A 72 -8.10 -15.39 -37.05
C GLN A 72 -9.19 -14.32 -36.95
N GLU A 73 -10.42 -14.71 -36.63
CA GLU A 73 -11.53 -13.78 -36.48
C GLU A 73 -11.34 -12.86 -35.26
N THR A 74 -10.81 -13.41 -34.17
CA THR A 74 -10.47 -12.65 -32.96
C THR A 74 -9.41 -11.59 -33.27
N TYR A 75 -8.33 -11.96 -33.97
CA TYR A 75 -7.26 -11.01 -34.35
C TYR A 75 -7.74 -9.99 -35.38
N LYS A 76 -8.51 -10.39 -36.40
CA LYS A 76 -9.13 -9.45 -37.34
C LYS A 76 -10.05 -8.46 -36.63
N ARG A 77 -10.78 -8.90 -35.60
CA ARG A 77 -11.66 -8.02 -34.83
C ARG A 77 -10.86 -7.03 -33.99
N VAL A 78 -9.75 -7.46 -33.38
CA VAL A 78 -8.81 -6.57 -32.68
C VAL A 78 -8.26 -5.51 -33.65
N GLU A 79 -7.77 -5.93 -34.82
CA GLU A 79 -7.25 -5.03 -35.86
C GLU A 79 -8.31 -4.04 -36.34
N GLN A 80 -9.56 -4.49 -36.56
CA GLN A 80 -10.66 -3.61 -36.94
C GLN A 80 -10.99 -2.56 -35.87
N LEU A 81 -10.88 -2.91 -34.60
CA LEU A 81 -11.21 -2.01 -33.49
C LEU A 81 -10.15 -0.92 -33.27
N THR A 82 -8.89 -1.20 -33.61
CA THR A 82 -7.74 -0.30 -33.45
C THR A 82 -7.33 0.40 -34.75
N ARG A 83 -7.90 0.04 -35.90
CA ARG A 83 -7.54 0.60 -37.22
C ARG A 83 -7.63 2.13 -37.30
N ASP A 84 -8.62 2.70 -36.61
CA ASP A 84 -8.90 4.12 -36.64
C ASP A 84 -8.33 4.85 -35.40
N ASP A 85 -7.42 4.22 -34.65
CA ASP A 85 -6.74 4.87 -33.53
C ASP A 85 -5.85 6.02 -34.05
N VAL A 86 -5.92 7.16 -33.38
CA VAL A 86 -5.22 8.40 -33.72
C VAL A 86 -4.34 8.78 -32.55
N ASP A 87 -3.03 8.77 -32.76
CA ASP A 87 -2.07 9.16 -31.73
C ASP A 87 -1.78 10.67 -31.75
N VAL A 88 -1.24 11.17 -30.65
CA VAL A 88 -0.81 12.58 -30.52
C VAL A 88 0.71 12.66 -30.54
N GLU A 89 1.26 13.43 -31.48
CA GLU A 89 2.70 13.70 -31.54
C GLU A 89 3.14 14.69 -30.45
N THR A 90 2.26 15.63 -30.12
CA THR A 90 2.47 16.64 -29.08
C THR A 90 1.28 16.70 -28.14
N PRO A 91 1.50 16.98 -26.83
CA PRO A 91 0.41 17.17 -25.89
C PRO A 91 -0.63 18.18 -26.38
N ILE A 92 -1.90 17.82 -26.21
CA ILE A 92 -3.05 18.66 -26.55
C ILE A 92 -3.05 19.85 -25.59
N LYS A 93 -3.03 21.05 -26.15
CA LYS A 93 -3.19 22.28 -25.38
C LYS A 93 -4.62 22.34 -24.85
N LEU A 94 -4.74 22.39 -23.54
CA LEU A 94 -6.01 22.56 -22.86
C LEU A 94 -6.26 24.03 -22.56
N SER A 95 -7.50 24.47 -22.75
CA SER A 95 -8.00 25.80 -22.39
C SER A 95 -9.49 25.72 -22.08
N GLY A 96 -10.01 26.70 -21.35
CA GLY A 96 -11.45 26.86 -21.13
C GLY A 96 -12.07 25.69 -20.37
N THR A 97 -13.05 25.04 -20.98
CA THR A 97 -13.86 23.99 -20.33
C THR A 97 -13.63 22.62 -20.97
N LEU A 98 -13.19 21.66 -20.15
CA LEU A 98 -13.01 20.25 -20.56
C LEU A 98 -14.09 19.37 -19.94
N ALA A 99 -14.74 18.52 -20.74
CA ALA A 99 -15.63 17.48 -20.24
C ALA A 99 -14.93 16.13 -20.10
N LEU A 100 -15.01 15.51 -18.93
CA LEU A 100 -14.66 14.12 -18.65
C LEU A 100 -15.92 13.27 -18.66
N ILE A 101 -16.15 12.56 -19.76
CA ILE A 101 -17.37 11.76 -19.96
C ILE A 101 -17.05 10.27 -19.87
N THR A 102 -17.75 9.57 -18.99
CA THR A 102 -17.68 8.11 -18.92
C THR A 102 -18.96 7.52 -19.51
N SER A 103 -18.84 6.70 -20.54
CA SER A 103 -19.99 6.00 -21.11
C SER A 103 -20.27 4.71 -20.33
N ARG A 104 -21.55 4.45 -20.05
CA ARG A 104 -21.99 3.31 -19.25
C ARG A 104 -22.61 2.19 -20.05
N THR A 105 -22.37 0.97 -19.56
CA THR A 105 -23.32 -0.14 -19.66
C THR A 105 -24.08 -0.28 -18.34
N ALA A 106 -25.27 -0.89 -18.35
CA ALA A 106 -26.26 -0.88 -17.26
C ALA A 106 -25.84 -1.45 -15.88
N THR A 107 -24.56 -1.80 -15.65
CA THR A 107 -24.09 -2.56 -14.47
C THR A 107 -23.09 -1.84 -13.55
N PHE A 108 -22.75 -0.58 -13.80
CA PHE A 108 -21.77 0.17 -12.98
C PHE A 108 -22.40 0.85 -11.74
N ARG A 109 -21.64 0.94 -10.63
CA ARG A 109 -22.09 1.48 -9.32
C ARG A 109 -22.21 3.01 -9.33
N ARG A 110 -23.12 3.53 -8.48
CA ARG A 110 -23.59 4.93 -8.52
C ARG A 110 -22.73 5.98 -7.83
N SER A 111 -21.80 5.57 -6.97
CA SER A 111 -21.10 6.47 -6.05
C SER A 111 -20.05 7.37 -6.72
N ASP A 112 -19.48 6.95 -7.85
CA ASP A 112 -18.30 7.61 -8.42
C ASP A 112 -18.65 8.53 -9.62
N GLU A 113 -19.94 8.65 -9.95
CA GLU A 113 -20.42 9.20 -11.23
C GLU A 113 -20.31 10.72 -11.36
N ASN A 114 -20.50 11.42 -10.25
CA ASN A 114 -20.61 12.86 -10.22
C ASN A 114 -19.70 13.43 -9.14
N ASN A 115 -18.51 12.85 -8.99
CA ASN A 115 -17.47 13.39 -8.13
C ASN A 115 -16.28 13.77 -9.01
N CYS A 116 -15.64 14.89 -8.69
CA CYS A 116 -14.40 15.30 -9.33
C CYS A 116 -13.29 14.31 -8.95
N ASN A 117 -13.05 13.34 -9.84
CA ASN A 117 -12.04 12.31 -9.68
C ASN A 117 -10.61 12.90 -9.70
N ARG A 118 -9.59 12.05 -9.52
CA ARG A 118 -8.19 12.49 -9.47
C ARG A 118 -7.74 13.28 -10.71
N LEU A 119 -8.16 12.86 -11.92
CA LEU A 119 -7.84 13.58 -13.16
C LEU A 119 -8.50 14.97 -13.18
N CYS A 120 -9.79 15.06 -12.83
CA CYS A 120 -10.50 16.34 -12.67
C CYS A 120 -9.78 17.29 -11.71
N GLN A 121 -9.38 16.79 -10.53
CA GLN A 121 -8.65 17.59 -9.54
C GLN A 121 -7.32 18.10 -10.11
N ARG A 122 -6.53 17.22 -10.75
CA ARG A 122 -5.23 17.60 -11.33
C ARG A 122 -5.36 18.69 -12.39
N LEU A 123 -6.32 18.52 -13.30
CA LEU A 123 -6.56 19.48 -14.38
C LEU A 123 -6.94 20.87 -13.82
N LEU A 124 -7.78 20.92 -12.79
CA LEU A 124 -8.18 22.17 -12.14
C LEU A 124 -7.04 22.81 -11.35
N TYR A 125 -6.40 22.07 -10.44
CA TYR A 125 -5.39 22.65 -9.53
C TYR A 125 -4.04 22.94 -10.19
N ASN A 126 -3.71 22.26 -11.29
CA ASN A 126 -2.56 22.61 -12.09
C ASN A 126 -2.87 23.77 -13.07
N GLY A 127 -4.10 24.30 -13.08
CA GLY A 127 -4.51 25.38 -13.96
C GLY A 127 -4.49 24.99 -15.44
N ALA A 128 -4.70 23.72 -15.74
CA ALA A 128 -4.74 23.21 -17.11
C ALA A 128 -5.99 23.70 -17.85
N VAL A 129 -7.08 23.85 -17.11
CA VAL A 129 -8.40 24.28 -17.57
C VAL A 129 -9.06 25.11 -16.47
N ASP A 130 -9.96 26.00 -16.86
CA ASP A 130 -10.72 26.83 -15.92
C ASP A 130 -11.84 26.03 -15.27
N ARG A 131 -12.42 25.10 -16.04
CA ARG A 131 -13.60 24.30 -15.65
C ARG A 131 -13.46 22.87 -16.15
N VAL A 132 -13.88 21.92 -15.32
CA VAL A 132 -14.00 20.50 -15.68
C VAL A 132 -15.44 20.05 -15.53
N MET A 133 -16.07 19.60 -16.61
CA MET A 133 -17.40 18.99 -16.57
C MET A 133 -17.25 17.48 -16.38
N VAL A 134 -17.91 16.90 -15.38
CA VAL A 134 -17.97 15.44 -15.23
C VAL A 134 -19.38 14.98 -15.53
N GLY A 135 -19.50 13.99 -16.41
CA GLY A 135 -20.79 13.48 -16.83
C GLY A 135 -20.76 12.02 -17.22
N VAL A 136 -21.95 11.44 -17.26
CA VAL A 136 -22.14 10.06 -17.67
C VAL A 136 -23.02 10.03 -18.90
N HIS A 137 -22.47 9.49 -19.99
CA HIS A 137 -23.23 9.27 -21.20
C HIS A 137 -23.86 7.87 -21.16
N ARG A 138 -25.19 7.79 -21.36
CA ARG A 138 -25.91 6.52 -21.47
C ARG A 138 -26.08 6.19 -22.94
N LYS A 139 -25.23 5.29 -23.41
CA LYS A 139 -25.29 4.75 -24.77
C LYS A 139 -26.62 4.04 -25.01
N GLN A 140 -27.44 4.52 -25.94
CA GLN A 140 -28.73 3.90 -26.29
C GLN A 140 -28.60 2.79 -27.35
N SER A 141 -27.64 2.93 -28.26
CA SER A 141 -27.34 1.98 -29.33
C SER A 141 -25.83 1.89 -29.56
N ASP A 142 -25.35 0.85 -30.28
CA ASP A 142 -23.92 0.70 -30.59
C ASP A 142 -23.33 1.87 -31.40
N ASP A 143 -24.18 2.63 -32.10
CA ASP A 143 -23.82 3.81 -32.90
C ASP A 143 -23.94 5.14 -32.12
N ASP A 144 -24.47 5.11 -30.89
CA ASP A 144 -24.61 6.28 -30.03
C ASP A 144 -23.26 6.56 -29.34
N PHE A 145 -22.50 7.45 -29.94
CA PHE A 145 -21.18 7.88 -29.48
C PHE A 145 -21.22 9.36 -29.09
N VAL A 146 -20.45 9.72 -28.06
CA VAL A 146 -20.26 11.13 -27.68
C VAL A 146 -19.67 11.89 -28.87
N GLY A 147 -20.25 13.05 -29.19
CA GLY A 147 -19.93 13.84 -30.39
C GLY A 147 -20.99 13.78 -31.51
N THR A 148 -22.16 13.21 -31.25
CA THR A 148 -23.36 13.38 -32.09
C THR A 148 -24.27 14.46 -31.50
N SER A 149 -25.06 15.15 -32.32
CA SER A 149 -25.91 16.29 -31.89
C SER A 149 -26.91 15.94 -30.77
N THR A 150 -27.24 14.66 -30.61
CA THR A 150 -28.11 14.16 -29.53
C THR A 150 -27.46 14.17 -28.15
N THR A 151 -26.14 14.35 -28.06
CA THR A 151 -25.41 14.33 -26.79
C THR A 151 -25.23 15.70 -26.13
N ASP A 152 -25.56 16.79 -26.82
CA ASP A 152 -25.37 18.17 -26.33
C ASP A 152 -26.22 18.52 -25.10
N ASP A 153 -27.35 17.85 -24.91
CA ASP A 153 -28.24 18.02 -23.76
C ASP A 153 -27.88 17.12 -22.56
N THR A 154 -26.76 16.39 -22.63
CA THR A 154 -26.29 15.58 -21.50
C THR A 154 -26.00 16.48 -20.31
N LEU A 155 -26.73 16.28 -19.21
CA LEU A 155 -26.48 16.97 -17.95
C LEU A 155 -25.13 16.55 -17.37
N THR A 156 -24.33 17.54 -17.02
CA THR A 156 -23.01 17.35 -16.41
C THR A 156 -22.92 18.14 -15.11
N THR A 157 -21.97 17.77 -14.26
CA THR A 157 -21.58 18.57 -13.09
C THR A 157 -20.29 19.30 -13.43
N VAL A 158 -20.35 20.62 -13.45
CA VAL A 158 -19.19 21.48 -13.73
C VAL A 158 -18.45 21.75 -12.43
N TYR A 159 -17.15 21.51 -12.44
CA TYR A 159 -16.24 21.81 -11.34
C TYR A 159 -15.29 22.93 -11.71
N PHE A 160 -15.04 23.82 -10.76
CA PHE A 160 -14.05 24.89 -10.89
C PHE A 160 -13.47 25.22 -9.51
N ILE A 161 -12.37 25.97 -9.51
CA ILE A 161 -11.72 26.44 -8.28
C ILE A 161 -12.22 27.84 -7.93
N GLU A 162 -12.75 27.98 -6.70
CA GLU A 162 -13.20 29.26 -6.14
C GLU A 162 -12.49 29.50 -4.81
N LYS A 163 -12.03 30.73 -4.57
CA LYS A 163 -11.43 31.08 -3.28
C LYS A 163 -12.53 31.33 -2.23
N ARG A 164 -12.57 30.53 -1.16
CA ARG A 164 -13.47 30.74 -0.01
C ARG A 164 -12.71 30.63 1.31
N GLU A 165 -13.26 31.20 2.37
CA GLU A 165 -12.68 31.09 3.72
C GLU A 165 -12.72 29.67 4.26
N THR A 166 -13.76 28.91 3.91
CA THR A 166 -13.96 27.52 4.32
C THR A 166 -14.38 26.66 3.15
N CYS A 167 -13.67 25.54 2.94
CA CYS A 167 -13.99 24.58 1.90
C CYS A 167 -14.50 23.26 2.49
N PRO A 168 -15.52 22.63 1.88
CA PRO A 168 -15.86 21.25 2.20
C PRO A 168 -14.72 20.33 1.71
N LEU A 169 -14.34 19.36 2.53
CA LEU A 169 -13.34 18.35 2.17
C LEU A 169 -14.02 17.06 1.75
N ASN A 170 -13.58 16.53 0.61
CA ASN A 170 -13.99 15.23 0.12
C ASN A 170 -12.94 14.19 0.54
N PRO A 171 -13.31 13.06 1.18
CA PRO A 171 -12.36 12.02 1.58
C PRO A 171 -11.52 11.45 0.42
N ASP A 172 -11.99 11.56 -0.83
CA ASP A 172 -11.29 11.05 -2.03
C ASP A 172 -10.32 12.08 -2.65
N THR A 173 -10.02 13.17 -1.93
CA THR A 173 -9.13 14.24 -2.41
C THR A 173 -7.65 13.80 -2.39
N GLU A 174 -6.88 14.11 -3.44
CA GLU A 174 -5.42 13.86 -3.43
C GLU A 174 -4.73 14.72 -2.35
N SER A 175 -3.70 14.21 -1.66
CA SER A 175 -3.06 14.92 -0.55
C SER A 175 -2.55 16.32 -0.94
N ALA A 176 -1.92 16.48 -2.11
CA ALA A 176 -1.50 17.80 -2.57
C ALA A 176 -2.68 18.75 -2.85
N VAL A 177 -3.83 18.22 -3.23
CA VAL A 177 -5.06 19.00 -3.45
C VAL A 177 -5.66 19.46 -2.13
N THR A 178 -5.68 18.59 -1.13
CA THR A 178 -6.15 18.97 0.21
C THR A 178 -5.35 20.15 0.77
N GLN A 179 -4.08 20.34 0.36
CA GLN A 179 -3.34 21.55 0.72
C GLN A 179 -3.98 22.83 0.19
N ARG A 180 -4.28 22.82 -1.10
CA ARG A 180 -4.87 23.96 -1.79
C ARG A 180 -6.29 24.26 -1.28
N ILE A 181 -7.08 23.22 -1.01
CA ILE A 181 -8.40 23.36 -0.37
C ILE A 181 -8.30 24.10 0.97
N LEU A 182 -7.35 23.73 1.82
CA LEU A 182 -7.16 24.40 3.11
C LEU A 182 -6.57 25.81 2.98
N LEU A 183 -5.92 26.15 1.86
CA LEU A 183 -5.57 27.53 1.50
C LEU A 183 -6.76 28.33 0.93
N GLY A 184 -7.95 27.73 0.92
CA GLY A 184 -9.18 28.35 0.46
C GLY A 184 -9.47 28.13 -1.01
N GLU A 185 -8.63 27.43 -1.76
CA GLU A 185 -8.90 27.06 -3.16
C GLU A 185 -9.89 25.90 -3.19
N CYS A 186 -11.18 26.19 -3.08
CA CYS A 186 -12.22 25.16 -3.00
C CYS A 186 -12.60 24.65 -4.38
N ILE A 187 -12.81 23.33 -4.52
CA ILE A 187 -13.59 22.80 -5.64
C ILE A 187 -15.06 23.11 -5.38
N VAL A 188 -15.68 23.80 -6.32
CA VAL A 188 -17.11 24.11 -6.34
C VAL A 188 -17.73 23.40 -7.51
N SER A 189 -18.96 22.91 -7.32
CA SER A 189 -19.73 22.22 -8.34
C SER A 189 -21.01 22.98 -8.69
N GLU A 190 -21.33 23.09 -9.97
CA GLU A 190 -22.62 23.57 -10.47
C GLU A 190 -23.16 22.65 -11.58
N GLY A 191 -24.44 22.81 -11.94
CA GLY A 191 -25.01 22.08 -13.08
C GLY A 191 -24.62 22.72 -14.40
N GLY A 192 -24.29 21.91 -15.40
CA GLY A 192 -23.98 22.39 -16.75
C GLY A 192 -24.41 21.41 -17.83
N ARG A 193 -24.19 21.78 -19.09
CA ARG A 193 -24.49 20.92 -20.24
C ARG A 193 -23.20 20.61 -20.99
N LEU A 194 -23.14 19.42 -21.58
CA LEU A 194 -22.00 19.00 -22.41
C LEU A 194 -21.76 19.94 -23.62
N SER A 195 -22.82 20.65 -24.05
CA SER A 195 -22.76 21.69 -25.08
C SER A 195 -21.76 22.81 -24.77
N ASP A 196 -21.49 23.08 -23.50
CA ASP A 196 -20.63 24.17 -23.05
C ASP A 196 -19.14 23.79 -23.02
N ALA A 197 -18.79 22.52 -23.30
CA ALA A 197 -17.42 22.05 -23.31
C ALA A 197 -16.74 22.28 -24.67
N GLU A 198 -15.52 22.83 -24.63
CA GLU A 198 -14.64 23.02 -25.80
C GLU A 198 -13.96 21.72 -26.20
N ILE A 199 -13.47 20.98 -25.19
CA ILE A 199 -12.81 19.69 -25.36
C ILE A 199 -13.57 18.63 -24.55
N ILE A 200 -13.73 17.44 -25.12
CA ILE A 200 -14.42 16.31 -24.51
C ILE A 200 -13.46 15.12 -24.48
N TYR A 201 -13.05 14.72 -23.28
CA TYR A 201 -12.36 13.46 -23.02
C TYR A 201 -13.38 12.39 -22.65
N VAL A 202 -13.59 11.42 -23.54
CA VAL A 202 -14.56 10.35 -23.36
C VAL A 202 -13.86 9.01 -23.17
N THR A 203 -14.29 8.23 -22.19
CA THR A 203 -13.95 6.81 -22.05
C THR A 203 -15.22 5.98 -22.21
N GLU A 204 -15.26 5.09 -23.20
CA GLU A 204 -16.46 4.33 -23.53
C GLU A 204 -16.18 2.86 -23.88
N PRO A 205 -17.08 1.93 -23.54
CA PRO A 205 -17.01 0.57 -24.04
C PRO A 205 -17.40 0.55 -25.53
N VAL A 206 -16.54 -0.02 -26.38
CA VAL A 206 -16.84 -0.22 -27.81
C VAL A 206 -17.61 -1.51 -28.03
N THR A 207 -17.20 -2.56 -27.32
CA THR A 207 -17.95 -3.81 -27.26
C THR A 207 -18.39 -4.04 -25.82
N GLU A 208 -19.64 -4.47 -25.62
CA GLU A 208 -20.08 -4.84 -24.28
C GLU A 208 -19.11 -5.87 -23.72
N ARG A 209 -18.64 -5.61 -22.48
CA ARG A 209 -17.98 -6.61 -21.65
C ARG A 209 -19.04 -7.63 -21.25
N ARG A 210 -19.56 -8.41 -22.22
CA ARG A 210 -20.33 -9.61 -21.93
C ARG A 210 -19.39 -10.40 -21.05
N ARG A 211 -19.64 -10.42 -19.73
CA ARG A 211 -18.97 -11.34 -18.80
C ARG A 211 -18.96 -12.66 -19.53
N PHE A 212 -17.78 -13.12 -19.96
CA PHE A 212 -17.66 -14.28 -20.82
C PHE A 212 -18.45 -15.39 -20.14
N LYS A 213 -19.68 -15.62 -20.63
CA LYS A 213 -20.56 -16.61 -20.02
C LYS A 213 -19.80 -17.91 -20.08
N LEU A 214 -19.99 -18.77 -19.09
CA LEU A 214 -19.44 -20.15 -19.10
C LEU A 214 -19.57 -20.83 -20.48
N SER A 215 -20.59 -20.46 -21.27
CA SER A 215 -20.79 -20.90 -22.65
C SER A 215 -19.68 -20.56 -23.65
N ALA A 216 -18.97 -19.42 -23.53
CA ALA A 216 -17.87 -19.06 -24.44
C ALA A 216 -16.65 -19.98 -24.29
N ARG A 217 -16.51 -20.64 -23.13
CA ARG A 217 -15.39 -21.55 -22.81
C ARG A 217 -15.44 -22.86 -23.58
N PHE A 218 -16.62 -23.26 -24.05
CA PHE A 218 -16.81 -24.46 -24.85
C PHE A 218 -17.05 -24.16 -26.34
N ASN A 219 -17.23 -22.89 -26.70
CA ASN A 219 -17.41 -22.48 -28.08
C ASN A 219 -16.05 -22.14 -28.71
N LEU A 220 -15.57 -23.02 -29.59
CA LEU A 220 -14.32 -22.83 -30.33
C LEU A 220 -14.36 -21.57 -31.21
N GLY A 221 -15.53 -21.21 -31.75
CA GLY A 221 -15.73 -20.03 -32.59
C GLY A 221 -16.16 -18.77 -31.83
N ALA A 222 -16.11 -18.76 -30.48
CA ALA A 222 -16.43 -17.55 -29.74
C ALA A 222 -15.35 -16.47 -29.99
N VAL A 223 -15.78 -15.36 -30.60
CA VAL A 223 -15.00 -14.12 -30.71
C VAL A 223 -14.94 -13.47 -29.33
N ALA A 224 -13.82 -13.70 -28.64
CA ALA A 224 -13.66 -13.29 -27.26
C ALA A 224 -12.91 -11.96 -27.15
N VAL A 225 -13.48 -10.89 -27.70
CA VAL A 225 -12.88 -9.55 -27.70
C VAL A 225 -13.75 -8.57 -26.95
N SER A 226 -13.19 -7.95 -25.91
CA SER A 226 -13.74 -6.77 -25.26
C SER A 226 -12.87 -5.56 -25.59
N ALA A 227 -13.49 -4.41 -25.83
CA ALA A 227 -12.76 -3.20 -26.17
C ALA A 227 -13.30 -1.98 -25.45
N ARG A 228 -12.38 -1.11 -25.04
CA ARG A 228 -12.65 0.18 -24.40
C ARG A 228 -11.89 1.25 -25.15
N ARG A 229 -12.57 2.31 -25.53
CA ARG A 229 -11.99 3.41 -26.31
C ARG A 229 -11.92 4.67 -25.47
N LYS A 230 -10.77 5.33 -25.53
CA LYS A 230 -10.58 6.70 -25.05
C LYS A 230 -10.49 7.62 -26.24
N ARG A 231 -11.20 8.76 -26.21
CA ARG A 231 -11.10 9.80 -27.23
C ARG A 231 -10.95 11.16 -26.60
N VAL A 232 -10.19 12.03 -27.25
CA VAL A 232 -10.23 13.48 -27.01
C VAL A 232 -10.85 14.11 -28.25
N ILE A 233 -11.94 14.82 -28.07
CA ILE A 233 -12.73 15.43 -29.13
C ILE A 233 -12.75 16.93 -28.89
N GLU A 234 -12.47 17.72 -29.92
CA GLU A 234 -12.60 19.18 -29.90
C GLU A 234 -13.89 19.58 -30.60
N ARG A 235 -14.64 20.49 -29.99
CA ARG A 235 -15.80 21.13 -30.60
C ARG A 235 -15.32 22.23 -31.54
N THR A 236 -15.83 22.22 -32.76
CA THR A 236 -15.57 23.22 -33.81
C THR A 236 -16.89 23.79 -34.31
N ASP A 237 -16.87 24.91 -35.01
CA ASP A 237 -18.08 25.53 -35.57
C ASP A 237 -18.86 24.59 -36.50
N ASN A 238 -18.18 23.60 -37.11
CA ASN A 238 -18.75 22.64 -38.06
C ASN A 238 -18.98 21.25 -37.47
N GLY A 239 -18.95 21.10 -36.14
CA GLY A 239 -19.15 19.81 -35.45
C GLY A 239 -17.94 19.41 -34.62
N TYR A 240 -17.57 18.13 -34.64
CA TYR A 240 -16.57 17.57 -33.74
C TYR A 240 -15.33 17.06 -34.48
N ARG A 241 -14.15 17.31 -33.93
CA ARG A 241 -12.87 16.84 -34.45
C ARG A 241 -12.19 15.94 -33.43
N THR A 242 -11.90 14.70 -33.80
CA THR A 242 -11.12 13.77 -32.95
C THR A 242 -9.65 14.19 -32.98
N LEU A 243 -9.11 14.58 -31.83
CA LEU A 243 -7.69 14.92 -31.65
C LEU A 243 -6.85 13.71 -31.26
N PHE A 244 -7.44 12.80 -30.49
CA PHE A 244 -6.80 11.58 -29.99
C PHE A 244 -7.83 10.47 -29.91
N GLN A 245 -7.43 9.27 -30.28
CA GLN A 245 -8.23 8.06 -30.11
C GLN A 245 -7.31 6.87 -29.86
N THR A 246 -7.55 6.15 -28.77
CA THR A 246 -6.91 4.86 -28.54
C THR A 246 -7.94 3.83 -28.09
N THR A 247 -7.79 2.61 -28.57
CA THR A 247 -8.69 1.51 -28.24
C THR A 247 -7.90 0.42 -27.50
N GLU A 248 -8.22 0.24 -26.21
CA GLU A 248 -7.87 -0.96 -25.45
C GLU A 248 -8.61 -2.13 -26.07
N THR A 249 -7.90 -3.20 -26.38
CA THR A 249 -8.55 -4.46 -26.68
C THR A 249 -8.02 -5.52 -25.75
N LYS A 250 -8.94 -6.23 -25.10
CA LYS A 250 -8.67 -7.45 -24.36
C LYS A 250 -9.31 -8.60 -25.12
N ALA A 251 -8.46 -9.43 -25.71
CA ALA A 251 -8.84 -10.64 -26.42
C ALA A 251 -8.49 -11.88 -25.59
N GLU A 252 -9.28 -12.94 -25.73
CA GLU A 252 -9.01 -14.24 -25.11
C GLU A 252 -8.95 -15.32 -26.21
N PRO A 253 -7.91 -15.32 -27.08
CA PRO A 253 -7.73 -16.37 -28.08
C PRO A 253 -7.58 -17.76 -27.46
N LEU A 254 -7.95 -18.80 -28.19
CA LEU A 254 -7.68 -20.20 -27.81
C LEU A 254 -6.16 -20.41 -27.68
N SER A 255 -5.73 -21.17 -26.67
CA SER A 255 -4.31 -21.52 -26.52
C SER A 255 -3.80 -22.39 -27.66
N HIS A 256 -2.50 -22.28 -27.96
CA HIS A 256 -1.78 -23.18 -28.85
C HIS A 256 -0.75 -24.02 -28.06
N PRO A 257 -0.89 -25.36 -27.99
CA PRO A 257 -1.97 -26.18 -28.54
C PRO A 257 -3.29 -25.99 -27.78
N LEU A 258 -4.37 -26.55 -28.33
CA LEU A 258 -5.69 -26.56 -27.68
C LEU A 258 -5.59 -27.27 -26.31
N ILE A 259 -5.82 -26.57 -25.21
CA ILE A 259 -5.72 -27.14 -23.86
C ILE A 259 -7.11 -27.21 -23.24
N LEU A 260 -7.41 -28.32 -22.58
CA LEU A 260 -8.63 -28.52 -21.79
C LEU A 260 -8.25 -28.51 -20.32
N THR A 261 -8.71 -27.52 -19.57
CA THR A 261 -8.32 -27.35 -18.15
C THR A 261 -9.48 -26.87 -17.29
N GLY A 262 -9.28 -26.90 -15.96
CA GLY A 262 -10.17 -26.29 -14.98
C GLY A 262 -9.88 -24.79 -14.86
N ILE A 263 -10.87 -23.96 -15.18
CA ILE A 263 -10.72 -22.50 -15.18
C ILE A 263 -11.41 -21.93 -13.93
N GLY A 264 -10.61 -21.35 -13.03
CA GLY A 264 -11.09 -20.69 -11.82
C GLY A 264 -11.92 -19.43 -12.12
N HIS A 265 -12.91 -19.15 -11.26
CA HIS A 265 -13.68 -17.91 -11.33
C HIS A 265 -13.07 -16.90 -10.36
N GLY A 266 -12.67 -15.72 -10.85
CA GLY A 266 -12.23 -14.61 -10.02
C GLY A 266 -13.39 -14.13 -9.14
N GLY A 267 -13.38 -14.52 -7.86
CA GLY A 267 -14.46 -14.15 -6.93
C GLY A 267 -14.38 -14.82 -5.55
N GLY A 268 -13.19 -15.23 -5.10
CA GLY A 268 -12.99 -15.85 -3.77
C GLY A 268 -13.50 -17.29 -3.62
N SER A 269 -14.48 -17.72 -4.43
CA SER A 269 -14.89 -19.13 -4.49
C SER A 269 -14.15 -19.88 -5.60
N LEU A 270 -13.47 -20.97 -5.24
CA LEU A 270 -12.76 -21.90 -6.15
C LEU A 270 -13.72 -22.75 -7.01
N GLN A 271 -14.66 -22.11 -7.72
CA GLN A 271 -15.44 -22.78 -8.74
C GLN A 271 -14.56 -22.93 -9.98
N MET A 272 -14.16 -24.17 -10.31
CA MET A 272 -13.53 -24.47 -11.59
C MET A 272 -14.52 -25.18 -12.49
N SER A 273 -14.63 -24.71 -13.73
CA SER A 273 -15.34 -25.42 -14.79
C SER A 273 -14.33 -25.94 -15.80
N LEU A 274 -14.60 -27.10 -16.41
CA LEU A 274 -13.87 -27.53 -17.60
C LEU A 274 -14.07 -26.48 -18.72
N GLY A 275 -13.11 -26.34 -19.62
CA GLY A 275 -13.23 -25.48 -20.80
C GLY A 275 -11.95 -25.45 -21.62
N PHE A 276 -12.03 -24.93 -22.83
CA PHE A 276 -10.84 -24.64 -23.62
C PHE A 276 -10.10 -23.49 -22.98
N LEU A 277 -8.80 -23.69 -22.73
CA LEU A 277 -7.94 -22.64 -22.23
C LEU A 277 -7.85 -21.54 -23.28
N ARG A 278 -8.13 -20.31 -22.83
CA ARG A 278 -7.91 -19.10 -23.61
C ARG A 278 -6.88 -18.27 -22.88
N SER A 279 -5.86 -17.81 -23.60
CA SER A 279 -4.83 -16.94 -23.05
C SER A 279 -5.30 -15.50 -23.17
N GLU A 280 -5.29 -14.77 -22.06
CA GLU A 280 -5.58 -13.34 -22.10
C GLU A 280 -4.47 -12.61 -22.88
N PHE A 281 -4.88 -11.80 -23.84
CA PHE A 281 -4.05 -10.93 -24.64
C PHE A 281 -4.63 -9.52 -24.56
N VAL A 282 -3.87 -8.58 -24.01
CA VAL A 282 -4.26 -7.17 -23.94
C VAL A 282 -3.36 -6.37 -24.88
N GLN A 283 -3.97 -5.62 -25.79
CA GLN A 283 -3.31 -4.65 -26.65
C GLN A 283 -3.77 -3.25 -26.25
N ASN A 284 -2.81 -2.32 -26.17
CA ASN A 284 -3.00 -0.94 -25.70
C ASN A 284 -3.64 -0.89 -24.29
N ASP A 285 -3.05 -1.60 -23.30
CA ASP A 285 -3.56 -1.68 -21.92
C ASP A 285 -3.70 -0.30 -21.25
N LEU A 286 -4.88 0.31 -21.39
CA LEU A 286 -5.14 1.66 -20.89
C LEU A 286 -5.12 1.76 -19.36
N GLN A 287 -5.07 0.66 -18.61
CA GLN A 287 -4.89 0.68 -17.16
C GLN A 287 -3.41 0.77 -16.78
N ALA A 288 -2.57 -0.09 -17.37
CA ALA A 288 -1.13 0.01 -17.23
C ALA A 288 -0.63 1.37 -17.76
N PHE A 289 -1.27 1.87 -18.81
CA PHE A 289 -0.96 3.16 -19.40
C PHE A 289 -1.68 4.34 -18.76
N ALA A 290 -2.70 4.22 -17.91
CA ALA A 290 -3.39 5.40 -17.36
C ALA A 290 -2.41 6.40 -16.70
N TYR A 291 -1.39 5.89 -16.01
CA TYR A 291 -0.33 6.69 -15.39
C TYR A 291 0.65 7.34 -16.39
N HIS A 292 0.68 6.90 -17.65
CA HIS A 292 1.61 7.34 -18.70
C HIS A 292 0.91 8.04 -19.88
N GLU A 293 -0.33 7.67 -20.19
CA GLU A 293 -1.14 8.20 -21.27
C GLU A 293 -1.65 9.59 -20.96
N GLU A 294 -2.17 9.84 -19.76
CA GLU A 294 -2.66 11.18 -19.40
C GLU A 294 -1.56 12.23 -19.52
N PRO A 295 -0.32 12.00 -19.00
CA PRO A 295 0.81 12.89 -19.27
C PRO A 295 1.23 12.98 -20.73
N ARG A 296 1.02 11.93 -21.53
CA ARG A 296 1.32 11.96 -22.96
C ARG A 296 0.29 12.78 -23.75
N ILE A 297 -0.99 12.66 -23.40
CA ILE A 297 -2.12 13.34 -24.05
C ILE A 297 -2.14 14.81 -23.66
N PHE A 298 -1.99 15.12 -22.37
CA PHE A 298 -2.20 16.47 -21.84
C PHE A 298 -0.89 17.15 -21.39
N GLY A 299 0.23 16.41 -21.31
CA GLY A 299 1.52 16.94 -20.88
C GLY A 299 1.68 16.91 -19.36
N ALA A 300 2.62 17.70 -18.85
CA ALA A 300 2.92 17.81 -17.41
C ALA A 300 1.74 18.35 -16.57
N VAL A 301 0.66 18.82 -17.20
CA VAL A 301 -0.53 19.34 -16.49
C VAL A 301 -1.31 18.24 -15.76
N THR A 302 -1.08 16.96 -16.07
CA THR A 302 -1.64 15.82 -15.33
C THR A 302 -0.68 15.20 -14.32
N ASP A 303 0.50 15.79 -14.15
CA ASP A 303 1.40 15.41 -13.06
C ASP A 303 0.67 15.55 -11.72
N PRO A 304 1.08 14.78 -10.68
CA PRO A 304 0.57 14.99 -9.34
C PRO A 304 0.58 16.47 -9.01
N VAL A 305 -0.55 16.97 -8.46
CA VAL A 305 -0.69 18.38 -8.15
C VAL A 305 0.53 18.80 -7.36
N LYS A 306 1.25 19.82 -7.86
CA LYS A 306 2.34 20.37 -7.10
C LYS A 306 1.70 21.08 -5.91
N ALA A 307 1.77 20.40 -4.75
CA ALA A 307 1.56 21.03 -3.47
C ALA A 307 2.35 22.34 -3.50
N PRO A 308 1.72 23.51 -3.25
CA PRO A 308 2.51 24.70 -2.97
C PRO A 308 3.45 24.27 -1.85
N PHE A 309 4.76 24.24 -2.13
CA PHE A 309 5.71 23.89 -1.10
C PHE A 309 5.46 24.90 0.00
N ILE A 310 4.89 24.45 1.12
CA ILE A 310 4.63 25.31 2.26
C ILE A 310 6.00 25.58 2.87
N GLY A 311 6.75 26.47 2.22
CA GLY A 311 8.17 26.69 2.48
C GLY A 311 8.41 27.38 3.81
N ALA A 312 7.38 28.03 4.36
CA ALA A 312 7.41 28.61 5.68
C ALA A 312 6.75 27.68 6.70
N ARG A 313 7.50 27.28 7.73
CA ARG A 313 7.03 26.48 8.88
C ARG A 313 5.77 27.06 9.54
N SER A 314 5.63 28.39 9.56
CA SER A 314 4.45 29.09 10.08
C SER A 314 3.17 28.76 9.30
N GLU A 315 3.27 28.68 7.97
CA GLU A 315 2.14 28.32 7.12
C GLU A 315 1.79 26.84 7.29
N ALA A 316 2.79 25.96 7.38
CA ALA A 316 2.56 24.51 7.59
C ALA A 316 1.95 24.24 8.97
N ARG A 317 2.37 24.98 9.98
CA ARG A 317 1.80 24.93 11.34
C ARG A 317 0.34 25.36 11.34
N GLU A 318 0.04 26.54 10.80
CA GLU A 318 -1.33 27.07 10.77
C GLU A 318 -2.25 26.18 9.90
N PHE A 319 -1.69 25.61 8.84
CA PHE A 319 -2.34 24.62 8.01
C PHE A 319 -2.76 23.38 8.81
N VAL A 320 -1.81 22.73 9.50
CA VAL A 320 -2.10 21.54 10.31
C VAL A 320 -3.09 21.90 11.40
N ARG A 321 -2.93 23.05 12.07
CA ARG A 321 -3.85 23.53 13.11
C ARG A 321 -5.28 23.61 12.60
N ARG A 322 -5.52 24.27 11.46
CA ARG A 322 -6.85 24.34 10.84
C ARG A 322 -7.38 22.96 10.46
N ALA A 323 -6.53 22.09 9.94
CA ALA A 323 -6.91 20.75 9.53
C ALA A 323 -7.35 19.89 10.74
N VAL A 324 -6.60 19.91 11.85
CA VAL A 324 -6.97 19.21 13.10
C VAL A 324 -8.28 19.74 13.68
N LEU A 325 -8.47 21.06 13.70
CA LEU A 325 -9.67 21.68 14.24
C LEU A 325 -10.93 21.42 13.40
N SER A 326 -10.78 21.18 12.10
CA SER A 326 -11.91 20.93 11.20
C SER A 326 -12.45 19.50 11.33
N ARG A 327 -13.75 19.35 11.62
CA ARG A 327 -14.34 18.02 11.88
C ARG A 327 -14.29 17.06 10.69
N GLY A 328 -14.33 17.59 9.47
CA GLY A 328 -14.30 16.80 8.23
C GLY A 328 -12.90 16.45 7.73
N ALA A 329 -11.88 17.29 8.01
CA ALA A 329 -10.52 17.04 7.52
C ALA A 329 -9.71 16.13 8.42
N ALA A 330 -9.97 16.12 9.72
CA ALA A 330 -9.03 15.59 10.72
C ALA A 330 -8.48 14.19 10.37
N ARG A 331 -9.31 13.31 9.81
CA ARG A 331 -8.87 11.97 9.39
C ARG A 331 -7.87 11.99 8.22
N GLN A 332 -8.16 12.78 7.20
CA GLN A 332 -7.30 12.92 6.01
C GLN A 332 -6.07 13.77 6.31
N ALA A 333 -6.26 14.84 7.10
CA ALA A 333 -5.23 15.66 7.73
C ALA A 333 -4.20 14.80 8.46
N GLY A 334 -4.69 13.87 9.30
CA GLY A 334 -3.85 13.00 10.10
C GLY A 334 -3.09 11.95 9.32
N HIS A 335 -3.66 11.43 8.23
CA HIS A 335 -2.98 10.43 7.40
C HIS A 335 -1.92 11.03 6.48
N ASP A 336 -2.24 12.15 5.83
CA ASP A 336 -1.36 12.67 4.79
C ASP A 336 -0.45 13.79 5.33
N PHE A 337 -0.96 14.69 6.16
CA PHE A 337 -0.26 15.95 6.44
C PHE A 337 0.55 15.97 7.71
N PHE A 338 -0.03 15.45 8.79
CA PHE A 338 0.66 15.43 10.06
C PHE A 338 2.00 14.67 9.98
N PRO A 339 2.09 13.52 9.27
CA PRO A 339 3.34 12.88 8.90
C PRO A 339 4.33 13.78 8.15
N HIS A 340 3.88 14.53 7.14
CA HIS A 340 4.75 15.42 6.37
C HIS A 340 5.25 16.61 7.19
N TYR A 341 4.37 17.20 8.02
CA TYR A 341 4.73 18.26 8.95
C TYR A 341 5.79 17.79 9.95
N LEU A 342 5.60 16.61 10.57
CA LEU A 342 6.60 16.04 11.46
C LEU A 342 7.88 15.62 10.73
N ALA A 343 7.77 15.14 9.49
CA ALA A 343 8.92 14.80 8.65
C ALA A 343 9.75 16.05 8.27
N SER A 344 9.19 17.25 8.31
CA SER A 344 9.98 18.48 8.12
C SER A 344 11.07 18.67 9.19
N PHE A 345 10.90 18.05 10.37
CA PHE A 345 11.94 18.01 11.40
C PHE A 345 13.05 16.98 11.11
N ARG A 346 12.82 16.04 10.17
CA ARG A 346 13.74 14.95 9.81
C ARG A 346 14.81 15.37 8.80
N ASP A 347 14.43 16.06 7.73
CA ASP A 347 15.29 16.18 6.55
C ASP A 347 16.31 17.33 6.70
N ARG A 348 17.58 16.97 6.93
CA ARG A 348 18.73 17.86 6.72
C ARG A 348 19.02 18.14 5.23
N ASN A 349 18.32 17.46 4.31
CA ASN A 349 18.68 17.36 2.89
C ASN A 349 17.57 17.79 1.90
N LEU A 350 16.43 18.31 2.36
CA LEU A 350 15.50 18.99 1.45
C LEU A 350 15.94 20.45 1.31
N ASP A 351 16.97 20.67 0.47
CA ASP A 351 17.41 21.92 -0.19
C ASP A 351 17.49 23.24 0.61
N SER A 352 17.34 23.23 1.92
CA SER A 352 17.45 24.43 2.75
C SER A 352 18.81 24.44 3.45
N THR A 353 19.67 25.34 2.96
CA THR A 353 20.79 25.99 3.66
C THR A 353 21.37 25.23 4.87
N PRO A 354 22.59 24.67 4.76
CA PRO A 354 23.26 24.06 5.91
C PRO A 354 23.42 25.10 7.02
N GLY A 355 22.73 24.92 8.15
CA GLY A 355 22.93 25.75 9.34
C GLY A 355 21.70 26.11 10.19
N GLN A 356 20.47 25.85 9.76
CA GLN A 356 19.31 26.05 10.64
C GLN A 356 18.97 24.75 11.37
N ASP A 357 19.54 24.55 12.55
CA ASP A 357 19.02 23.58 13.51
C ASP A 357 17.62 24.01 13.93
N LEU A 358 16.61 23.38 13.33
CA LEU A 358 15.20 23.67 13.61
C LEU A 358 14.77 23.01 14.92
N THR A 359 14.93 23.71 16.04
CA THR A 359 14.35 23.31 17.33
C THR A 359 12.81 23.48 17.29
N PRO A 360 12.03 22.50 17.79
CA PRO A 360 10.59 22.64 18.03
C PRO A 360 10.27 23.86 18.93
N THR A 361 9.25 24.63 18.57
CA THR A 361 8.73 25.76 19.38
C THR A 361 7.51 25.30 20.18
N GLN A 362 7.09 26.08 21.19
CA GLN A 362 5.92 25.73 22.00
C GLN A 362 4.65 25.52 21.17
N ASP A 363 4.40 26.35 20.16
CA ASP A 363 3.23 26.15 19.29
C ASP A 363 3.26 24.81 18.54
N ASP A 364 4.45 24.29 18.21
CA ASP A 364 4.57 22.98 17.57
C ASP A 364 4.23 21.87 18.56
N VAL A 365 4.63 22.03 19.83
CA VAL A 365 4.26 21.12 20.93
C VAL A 365 2.74 21.12 21.11
N ASP A 366 2.12 22.30 21.20
CA ASP A 366 0.67 22.44 21.37
C ASP A 366 -0.10 21.81 20.21
N LEU A 367 0.43 21.94 18.98
CA LEU A 367 -0.14 21.32 17.80
C LEU A 367 -0.03 19.79 17.82
N VAL A 368 1.12 19.25 18.26
CA VAL A 368 1.29 17.80 18.42
C VAL A 368 0.38 17.26 19.52
N LEU A 369 0.26 17.96 20.64
CA LEU A 369 -0.67 17.65 21.72
C LEU A 369 -2.11 17.59 21.22
N LEU A 370 -2.53 18.60 20.44
CA LEU A 370 -3.87 18.64 19.84
C LEU A 370 -4.09 17.43 18.92
N ALA A 371 -3.09 17.07 18.12
CA ALA A 371 -3.17 15.93 17.20
C ALA A 371 -3.19 14.57 17.92
N LEU A 372 -2.47 14.41 19.04
CA LEU A 372 -2.48 13.20 19.86
C LEU A 372 -3.84 12.99 20.55
N LYS A 373 -4.50 14.08 20.95
CA LYS A 373 -5.82 14.06 21.60
C LYS A 373 -6.97 13.80 20.61
N ASP A 374 -6.75 13.94 19.29
CA ASP A 374 -7.77 13.69 18.27
C ASP A 374 -7.68 12.27 17.71
N GLU A 375 -8.69 11.44 18.02
CA GLU A 375 -8.62 10.04 17.65
C GLU A 375 -8.65 9.74 16.16
N ARG A 376 -9.08 10.73 15.37
CA ARG A 376 -9.17 10.62 13.92
C ARG A 376 -7.80 10.76 13.27
N ILE A 377 -6.83 11.33 13.98
CA ILE A 377 -5.48 11.53 13.49
C ILE A 377 -4.64 10.28 13.78
N THR A 378 -3.78 9.93 12.83
CA THR A 378 -2.83 8.81 12.91
C THR A 378 -1.43 9.41 13.13
N PRO A 379 -1.11 9.88 14.35
CA PRO A 379 0.18 10.49 14.64
C PRO A 379 1.22 9.38 14.64
N GLY A 380 2.15 9.38 13.69
CA GLY A 380 3.14 8.33 13.67
C GLY A 380 4.47 8.72 13.09
N PHE A 381 4.50 9.14 11.83
CA PHE A 381 5.77 9.39 11.18
C PHE A 381 6.39 10.70 11.69
N GLY A 382 7.62 10.62 12.21
CA GLY A 382 8.44 11.78 12.57
C GLY A 382 8.41 12.21 14.04
N LEU A 383 7.48 11.71 14.87
CA LEU A 383 7.41 12.08 16.30
C LEU A 383 8.69 11.77 17.08
N ARG A 384 9.34 10.65 16.78
CA ARG A 384 10.65 10.33 17.36
C ARG A 384 11.68 11.43 17.14
N ARG A 385 11.83 11.92 15.88
CA ARG A 385 12.79 12.99 15.56
C ARG A 385 12.37 14.33 16.17
N PHE A 386 11.06 14.56 16.27
CA PHE A 386 10.51 15.70 16.98
C PHE A 386 10.96 15.69 18.45
N ASN A 387 10.81 14.55 19.16
CA ASN A 387 11.25 14.38 20.54
C ASN A 387 12.76 14.50 20.70
N GLU A 388 13.56 13.90 19.81
CA GLU A 388 15.03 14.01 19.86
C GLU A 388 15.53 15.46 19.77
N LYS A 389 14.80 16.33 19.04
CA LYS A 389 15.12 17.77 18.94
C LYS A 389 14.49 18.62 20.05
N LEU A 390 13.45 18.10 20.72
CA LEU A 390 12.76 18.73 21.84
C LEU A 390 13.29 18.13 23.14
N SER A 391 14.47 18.55 23.58
CA SER A 391 15.09 18.06 24.82
C SER A 391 15.19 19.20 25.83
N PRO A 392 14.49 19.15 26.98
CA PRO A 392 13.59 18.08 27.43
C PRO A 392 12.24 18.06 26.69
N VAL A 393 11.61 16.87 26.60
CA VAL A 393 10.23 16.73 26.09
C VAL A 393 9.25 17.12 27.20
N PRO A 394 8.24 17.97 26.94
CA PRO A 394 7.24 18.35 27.95
C PRO A 394 6.43 17.17 28.48
N ASP A 395 6.23 17.11 29.79
CA ASP A 395 5.53 16.01 30.48
C ASP A 395 4.12 15.75 29.92
N GLU A 396 3.37 16.80 29.58
CA GLU A 396 2.04 16.68 28.98
C GLU A 396 2.10 15.94 27.63
N LEU A 397 3.14 16.17 26.84
CA LEU A 397 3.33 15.50 25.55
C LEU A 397 3.68 14.02 25.74
N ILE A 398 4.48 13.71 26.74
CA ILE A 398 4.81 12.32 27.12
C ILE A 398 3.55 11.57 27.55
N ALA A 399 2.75 12.17 28.43
CA ALA A 399 1.47 11.62 28.90
C ALA A 399 0.49 11.41 27.73
N ALA A 400 0.31 12.40 26.86
CA ALA A 400 -0.59 12.30 25.71
C ALA A 400 -0.20 11.18 24.73
N MET A 401 1.09 10.91 24.53
CA MET A 401 1.54 9.79 23.70
C MET A 401 1.20 8.43 24.35
N ALA A 402 1.40 8.30 25.67
CA ALA A 402 1.11 7.07 26.40
C ALA A 402 -0.40 6.78 26.46
N ASP A 403 -1.20 7.80 26.79
CA ASP A 403 -2.66 7.72 26.79
C ASP A 403 -3.19 7.34 25.41
N ARG A 404 -2.60 7.89 24.34
CA ARG A 404 -2.99 7.55 22.97
C ARG A 404 -2.71 6.09 22.63
N ILE A 405 -1.58 5.51 23.08
CA ILE A 405 -1.31 4.07 22.91
C ILE A 405 -2.39 3.22 23.57
N LEU A 406 -2.72 3.53 24.83
CA LEU A 406 -3.70 2.77 25.62
C LEU A 406 -5.11 2.84 25.01
N ASN A 407 -5.49 3.98 24.44
CA ASN A 407 -6.82 4.20 23.87
C ASN A 407 -6.98 3.77 22.40
N THR A 408 -5.91 3.33 21.70
CA THR A 408 -6.01 2.81 20.32
C THR A 408 -5.34 1.47 20.09
N PRO A 409 -5.72 0.42 20.84
CA PRO A 409 -5.04 -0.88 20.76
C PRO A 409 -5.15 -1.54 19.38
N ASP A 410 -6.22 -1.29 18.63
CA ASP A 410 -6.48 -1.85 17.30
C ASP A 410 -5.67 -1.15 16.17
N GLN A 411 -5.03 -0.02 16.46
CA GLN A 411 -4.27 0.76 15.47
C GLN A 411 -2.77 0.47 15.55
N THR A 412 -2.36 -0.74 15.15
CA THR A 412 -0.96 -1.22 15.25
C THR A 412 0.08 -0.22 14.75
N ASN A 413 -0.19 0.50 13.66
CA ASN A 413 0.73 1.50 13.10
C ASN A 413 0.88 2.74 13.98
N VAL A 414 -0.20 3.20 14.62
CA VAL A 414 -0.18 4.32 15.58
C VAL A 414 0.59 3.90 16.82
N VAL A 415 0.22 2.77 17.41
CA VAL A 415 0.85 2.23 18.63
C VAL A 415 2.35 2.07 18.44
N ARG A 416 2.79 1.44 17.33
CA ARG A 416 4.21 1.26 17.04
C ARG A 416 4.94 2.59 16.91
N SER A 417 4.36 3.54 16.19
CA SER A 417 5.02 4.83 15.94
C SER A 417 5.15 5.68 17.21
N LEU A 418 4.11 5.70 18.05
CA LEU A 418 4.14 6.37 19.35
C LEU A 418 5.10 5.67 20.31
N SER A 419 5.11 4.34 20.30
CA SER A 419 6.07 3.55 21.06
C SER A 419 7.51 3.93 20.71
N THR A 420 7.83 4.05 19.42
CA THR A 420 9.14 4.51 18.97
C THR A 420 9.44 5.96 19.39
N ALA A 421 8.44 6.82 19.45
CA ALA A 421 8.61 8.19 19.94
C ALA A 421 8.88 8.27 21.45
N ILE A 422 8.20 7.45 22.25
CA ILE A 422 8.42 7.30 23.70
C ILE A 422 9.77 6.63 23.99
N GLY A 423 10.17 5.65 23.17
CA GLY A 423 11.47 5.00 23.26
C GLY A 423 12.65 5.96 23.07
N ALA A 424 12.43 7.07 22.36
CA ALA A 424 13.44 8.10 22.08
C ALA A 424 13.48 9.25 23.11
N LEU A 425 12.71 9.16 24.20
CA LEU A 425 12.75 10.17 25.26
C LEU A 425 14.13 10.20 25.94
N PRO A 426 14.65 11.39 26.31
CA PRO A 426 15.81 11.52 27.19
C PRO A 426 15.70 10.64 28.45
N ALA A 427 16.84 10.14 28.94
CA ALA A 427 16.89 9.29 30.14
C ALA A 427 16.21 9.97 31.34
N GLY A 428 15.45 9.20 32.11
CA GLY A 428 14.65 9.64 33.25
C GLY A 428 13.26 10.16 32.90
N GLN A 429 13.01 10.66 31.67
CA GLN A 429 11.69 11.22 31.33
C GLN A 429 10.58 10.15 31.17
N GLY A 430 10.96 8.88 30.93
CA GLY A 430 9.99 7.78 30.90
C GLY A 430 9.30 7.53 32.25
N ALA A 431 9.90 7.97 33.36
CA ALA A 431 9.34 7.78 34.70
C ALA A 431 8.00 8.50 34.91
N ILE A 432 7.71 9.58 34.15
CA ILE A 432 6.47 10.35 34.25
C ILE A 432 5.24 9.51 33.88
N ILE A 433 5.42 8.50 33.03
CA ILE A 433 4.36 7.64 32.50
C ILE A 433 4.56 6.17 32.92
N SER A 434 5.21 5.93 34.07
CA SER A 434 5.50 4.56 34.55
C SER A 434 4.24 3.71 34.67
N ASP A 435 3.15 4.29 35.17
CA ASP A 435 1.88 3.60 35.38
C ASP A 435 1.24 3.20 34.04
N GLN A 436 1.22 4.12 33.06
CA GLN A 436 0.73 3.83 31.71
C GLN A 436 1.59 2.78 31.00
N ILE A 437 2.92 2.84 31.13
CA ILE A 437 3.79 1.84 30.51
C ILE A 437 3.58 0.46 31.18
N LEU A 438 3.35 0.43 32.49
CA LEU A 438 3.03 -0.81 33.20
C LEU A 438 1.70 -1.40 32.70
N GLU A 439 0.69 -0.56 32.45
CA GLU A 439 -0.58 -0.98 31.85
C GLU A 439 -0.38 -1.53 30.42
N ILE A 440 0.39 -0.82 29.58
CA ILE A 440 0.78 -1.27 28.22
C ILE A 440 1.47 -2.64 28.29
N PHE A 441 2.32 -2.86 29.28
CA PHE A 441 3.04 -4.10 29.47
C PHE A 441 2.16 -5.25 29.97
N GLN A 442 1.16 -4.96 30.80
CA GLN A 442 0.21 -5.98 31.27
C GLN A 442 -0.77 -6.42 30.17
N ASN A 443 -0.97 -5.58 29.15
CA ASN A 443 -1.77 -5.93 27.97
C ASN A 443 -0.93 -6.70 26.94
N ASP A 444 -1.23 -8.00 26.75
CA ASP A 444 -0.46 -8.89 25.85
C ASP A 444 -0.37 -8.40 24.39
N GLU A 445 -1.44 -7.80 23.87
CA GLU A 445 -1.50 -7.27 22.50
C GLU A 445 -0.61 -6.04 22.36
N LEU A 446 -0.84 -5.03 23.22
CA LEU A 446 -0.06 -3.79 23.22
C LEU A 446 1.41 -4.04 23.53
N ARG A 447 1.74 -4.93 24.48
CA ARG A 447 3.12 -5.25 24.87
C ARG A 447 3.96 -5.67 23.67
N SER A 448 3.39 -6.42 22.73
CA SER A 448 4.12 -6.87 21.52
C SER A 448 4.36 -5.74 20.51
N ILE A 449 3.45 -4.77 20.43
CA ILE A 449 3.48 -3.70 19.43
C ILE A 449 4.23 -2.47 19.95
N ALA A 450 4.11 -2.18 21.25
CA ALA A 450 4.62 -1.00 21.95
C ALA A 450 5.91 -1.28 22.76
N TRP A 451 6.74 -2.20 22.28
CA TRP A 451 7.90 -2.70 23.03
C TRP A 451 8.97 -1.62 23.29
N GLU A 452 9.06 -0.57 22.48
CA GLU A 452 9.98 0.57 22.69
C GLU A 452 9.51 1.47 23.85
N ALA A 453 8.19 1.68 24.00
CA ALA A 453 7.63 2.37 25.16
C ALA A 453 7.82 1.53 26.43
N VAL A 454 7.53 0.23 26.34
CA VAL A 454 7.76 -0.74 27.42
C VAL A 454 9.20 -0.75 27.92
N ALA A 455 10.17 -0.55 27.04
CA ALA A 455 11.58 -0.45 27.44
C ALA A 455 11.83 0.71 28.42
N ARG A 456 11.01 1.76 28.41
CA ARG A 456 11.14 2.89 29.34
C ARG A 456 10.71 2.57 30.77
N LEU A 457 10.20 1.36 31.08
CA LEU A 457 10.07 0.89 32.47
C LEU A 457 11.42 0.84 33.19
N GLY A 458 12.53 0.71 32.45
CA GLY A 458 13.88 0.77 33.03
C GLY A 458 14.23 2.12 33.65
N ASP A 459 13.52 3.20 33.27
CA ASP A 459 13.68 4.54 33.84
C ASP A 459 12.85 4.77 35.10
N GLY A 460 11.89 3.88 35.37
CA GLY A 460 10.88 4.04 36.40
C GLY A 460 11.39 3.84 37.83
N GLU A 461 10.46 3.89 38.77
CA GLU A 461 10.72 3.61 40.18
C GLU A 461 11.21 2.16 40.41
N PRO A 462 11.87 1.88 41.55
CA PRO A 462 12.39 0.55 41.87
C PRO A 462 11.38 -0.59 41.69
N ASP A 463 10.10 -0.34 42.00
CA ASP A 463 9.04 -1.33 41.89
C ASP A 463 8.73 -1.71 40.43
N ALA A 464 8.78 -0.74 39.51
CA ALA A 464 8.61 -0.99 38.08
C ALA A 464 9.75 -1.83 37.52
N ALA A 465 10.99 -1.56 37.96
CA ALA A 465 12.16 -2.36 37.59
C ALA A 465 12.03 -3.81 38.09
N VAL A 466 11.59 -4.02 39.34
CA VAL A 466 11.35 -5.37 39.91
C VAL A 466 10.33 -6.13 39.08
N TYR A 467 9.19 -5.52 38.79
CA TYR A 467 8.17 -6.15 37.97
C TYR A 467 8.69 -6.49 36.57
N TYR A 468 9.43 -5.58 35.94
CA TYR A 468 10.00 -5.79 34.62
C TYR A 468 11.01 -6.93 34.57
N VAL A 469 11.96 -6.98 35.51
CA VAL A 469 12.98 -8.04 35.59
C VAL A 469 12.35 -9.38 35.91
N SER A 470 11.36 -9.43 36.81
CA SER A 470 10.63 -10.67 37.12
C SER A 470 9.91 -11.24 35.89
N ALA A 471 9.28 -10.39 35.07
CA ALA A 471 8.61 -10.82 33.87
C ALA A 471 9.60 -11.28 32.78
N PHE A 472 10.74 -10.58 32.64
CA PHE A 472 11.84 -11.02 31.78
C PHE A 472 12.39 -12.39 32.21
N ARG A 473 12.60 -12.58 33.52
CA ARG A 473 13.06 -13.85 34.12
C ARG A 473 12.07 -14.99 33.83
N ALA A 474 10.78 -14.75 34.00
CA ALA A 474 9.74 -15.72 33.69
C ALA A 474 9.69 -16.09 32.19
N TRP A 475 9.88 -15.11 31.30
CA TRP A 475 10.01 -15.37 29.86
C TRP A 475 11.28 -16.17 29.54
N TYR A 476 12.42 -15.78 30.12
CA TYR A 476 13.71 -16.43 29.90
C TYR A 476 13.67 -17.90 30.36
N GLY A 477 13.14 -18.17 31.55
CA GLY A 477 12.99 -19.53 32.09
C GLY A 477 12.14 -20.43 31.20
N ARG A 478 11.03 -19.92 30.64
CA ARG A 478 10.14 -20.68 29.74
C ARG A 478 10.78 -21.01 28.38
N ASN A 479 11.74 -20.19 27.93
CA ASN A 479 12.30 -20.30 26.59
C ASN A 479 13.79 -20.72 26.56
N LYS A 480 14.43 -20.97 27.71
CA LYS A 480 15.84 -21.36 27.84
C LYS A 480 16.21 -22.60 27.00
N THR A 481 15.27 -23.49 26.73
CA THR A 481 15.48 -24.74 25.96
C THR A 481 15.19 -24.64 24.46
N LYS A 482 14.58 -23.54 23.99
CA LYS A 482 14.27 -23.35 22.57
C LYS A 482 15.50 -22.79 21.86
N GLN A 483 16.18 -23.62 21.07
CA GLN A 483 17.36 -23.21 20.26
C GLN A 483 17.04 -22.09 19.24
N ASN A 484 15.75 -21.89 18.91
CA ASN A 484 15.27 -20.78 18.10
C ASN A 484 14.45 -19.84 18.98
N LEU A 485 15.11 -18.92 19.69
CA LEU A 485 14.49 -17.68 20.18
C LEU A 485 14.17 -16.81 18.95
N SER A 486 13.20 -17.24 18.14
CA SER A 486 12.79 -16.51 16.95
C SER A 486 12.18 -15.19 17.37
N ARG A 487 12.83 -14.07 17.07
CA ARG A 487 12.32 -12.70 16.81
C ARG A 487 10.98 -12.27 17.45
N GLU A 488 10.62 -12.74 18.64
CA GLU A 488 9.49 -12.18 19.38
C GLU A 488 9.90 -10.77 19.81
N ASP A 489 9.00 -9.80 19.67
CA ASP A 489 9.30 -8.39 19.97
C ASP A 489 9.46 -8.14 21.49
N LEU A 490 8.88 -9.04 22.32
CA LEU A 490 8.96 -9.02 23.77
C LEU A 490 10.42 -9.06 24.31
N PRO A 491 11.28 -10.03 23.94
CA PRO A 491 12.67 -10.02 24.38
C PRO A 491 13.46 -8.80 23.90
N ARG A 492 13.11 -8.22 22.76
CA ARG A 492 13.82 -7.02 22.27
C ARG A 492 13.52 -5.81 23.15
N GLY A 493 12.25 -5.53 23.43
CA GLY A 493 11.85 -4.47 24.36
C GLY A 493 12.44 -4.69 25.75
N ALA A 494 12.29 -5.92 26.28
CA ALA A 494 12.83 -6.34 27.58
C ALA A 494 14.34 -6.04 27.74
N LEU A 495 15.13 -6.46 26.74
CA LEU A 495 16.57 -6.25 26.77
C LEU A 495 16.96 -4.77 26.65
N ILE A 496 16.22 -3.99 25.86
CA ILE A 496 16.46 -2.55 25.76
C ILE A 496 16.13 -1.88 27.08
N GLY A 497 15.01 -2.23 27.73
CA GLY A 497 14.68 -1.64 29.02
C GLY A 497 15.66 -1.99 30.13
N ILE A 498 16.16 -3.22 30.16
CA ILE A 498 17.29 -3.59 31.05
C ILE A 498 18.50 -2.71 30.75
N CYS A 499 18.86 -2.52 29.48
CA CYS A 499 20.00 -1.68 29.10
C CYS A 499 19.86 -0.21 29.54
N LEU A 500 18.63 0.29 29.65
CA LEU A 500 18.32 1.66 30.07
C LEU A 500 18.30 1.84 31.60
N MET A 501 18.36 0.76 32.37
CA MET A 501 18.38 0.85 33.83
C MET A 501 19.64 1.57 34.33
N GLU A 502 19.41 2.47 35.29
CA GLU A 502 20.46 3.24 35.98
C GLU A 502 20.47 2.91 37.49
N GLU A 503 21.17 3.71 38.29
CA GLU A 503 21.32 3.54 39.74
C GLU A 503 19.98 3.40 40.49
N ARG A 504 18.90 4.01 39.99
CA ARG A 504 17.55 3.90 40.59
C ARG A 504 16.99 2.47 40.57
N ALA A 505 17.42 1.65 39.64
CA ALA A 505 17.01 0.25 39.51
C ALA A 505 17.96 -0.71 40.25
N PHE A 506 18.75 -0.24 41.22
CA PHE A 506 19.69 -1.10 41.97
C PHE A 506 19.01 -2.25 42.72
N SER A 507 17.71 -2.13 43.03
CA SER A 507 16.93 -3.18 43.70
C SER A 507 16.88 -4.50 42.93
N VAL A 508 17.04 -4.49 41.60
CA VAL A 508 17.03 -5.69 40.74
C VAL A 508 18.41 -6.22 40.38
N LYS A 509 19.47 -5.66 40.97
CA LYS A 509 20.86 -6.05 40.69
C LYS A 509 21.09 -7.56 40.86
N ASP A 510 20.62 -8.12 41.97
CA ASP A 510 20.87 -9.52 42.30
C ASP A 510 20.12 -10.48 41.34
N ASP A 511 18.91 -10.12 40.93
CA ASP A 511 18.15 -10.86 39.91
C ASP A 511 18.87 -10.84 38.55
N LEU A 512 19.40 -9.68 38.14
CA LEU A 512 20.15 -9.53 36.91
C LEU A 512 21.46 -10.33 36.93
N LEU A 513 22.17 -10.35 38.06
CA LEU A 513 23.35 -11.20 38.25
C LEU A 513 23.00 -12.68 38.14
N GLU A 514 21.87 -13.11 38.72
CA GLU A 514 21.40 -14.49 38.61
C GLU A 514 21.10 -14.88 37.16
N ILE A 515 20.37 -14.04 36.42
CA ILE A 515 20.06 -14.28 35.00
C ILE A 515 21.35 -14.32 34.16
N LEU A 516 22.33 -13.46 34.48
CA LEU A 516 23.62 -13.42 33.80
C LEU A 516 24.45 -14.69 34.03
N ARG A 517 24.40 -15.28 35.22
CA ARG A 517 25.03 -16.58 35.51
C ARG A 517 24.41 -17.68 34.64
N ASP A 518 23.09 -17.67 34.56
CA ASP A 518 22.30 -18.71 33.92
C ASP A 518 22.31 -18.69 32.39
N THR A 519 22.72 -17.57 31.77
CA THR A 519 22.67 -17.38 30.33
C THR A 519 24.00 -17.59 29.63
N GLU A 520 23.96 -18.33 28.52
CA GLU A 520 25.10 -18.51 27.62
C GLU A 520 25.03 -17.57 26.40
N SER A 521 23.85 -16.97 26.14
CA SER A 521 23.59 -16.15 24.96
C SER A 521 24.20 -14.76 25.10
N ALA A 522 25.15 -14.44 24.22
CA ALA A 522 25.77 -13.11 24.16
C ALA A 522 24.76 -11.97 23.92
N GLN A 523 23.66 -12.24 23.21
CA GLN A 523 22.59 -11.25 22.96
C GLN A 523 21.85 -10.85 24.24
N ILE A 524 21.79 -11.75 25.22
CA ILE A 524 21.15 -11.53 26.52
C ILE A 524 22.15 -11.00 27.54
N SER A 525 23.37 -11.56 27.57
CA SER A 525 24.40 -11.16 28.54
C SER A 525 24.77 -9.68 28.42
N TYR A 526 24.85 -9.14 27.19
CA TYR A 526 25.38 -7.78 27.00
C TYR A 526 24.48 -6.68 27.60
N PRO A 527 23.16 -6.61 27.32
CA PRO A 527 22.27 -5.63 27.96
C PRO A 527 22.29 -5.70 29.49
N ILE A 528 22.36 -6.91 30.05
CA ILE A 528 22.41 -7.13 31.49
C ILE A 528 23.73 -6.60 32.09
N ILE A 529 24.87 -6.92 31.47
CA ILE A 529 26.17 -6.41 31.94
C ILE A 529 26.18 -4.88 31.90
N LYS A 530 25.66 -4.27 30.84
CA LYS A 530 25.59 -2.80 30.74
C LYS A 530 24.71 -2.19 31.82
N ALA A 531 23.53 -2.77 32.09
CA ALA A 531 22.66 -2.36 33.18
C ALA A 531 23.38 -2.41 34.54
N LEU A 532 24.04 -3.53 34.84
CA LEU A 532 24.81 -3.71 36.08
C LEU A 532 25.95 -2.70 36.22
N VAL A 533 26.64 -2.36 35.13
CA VAL A 533 27.66 -1.31 35.12
C VAL A 533 27.05 0.08 35.38
N ASN A 534 25.91 0.40 34.76
CA ASN A 534 25.19 1.66 35.00
C ASN A 534 24.66 1.76 36.45
N MET A 535 24.34 0.63 37.08
CA MET A 535 23.98 0.51 38.49
C MET A 535 25.18 0.57 39.45
N GLY A 536 26.41 0.67 38.94
CA GLY A 536 27.63 0.69 39.76
C GLY A 536 28.09 -0.69 40.28
N ALA A 537 27.54 -1.80 39.78
CA ALA A 537 27.85 -3.16 40.22
C ALA A 537 29.13 -3.76 39.60
N VAL A 538 30.14 -2.93 39.33
CA VAL A 538 31.37 -3.35 38.63
C VAL A 538 32.21 -4.30 39.49
N GLU A 539 32.29 -4.06 40.79
CA GLU A 539 33.05 -4.91 41.71
C GLU A 539 32.38 -6.27 41.91
N GLU A 540 31.05 -6.34 41.92
CA GLU A 540 30.32 -7.60 41.94
C GLU A 540 30.51 -8.39 40.65
N LEU A 541 30.46 -7.74 39.48
CA LEU A 541 30.78 -8.37 38.21
C LEU A 541 32.20 -8.93 38.19
N LYS A 542 33.16 -8.18 38.75
CA LYS A 542 34.56 -8.62 38.88
C LYS A 542 34.67 -9.84 39.78
N ARG A 543 34.15 -9.76 41.00
CA ARG A 543 34.16 -10.88 41.96
C ARG A 543 33.54 -12.14 41.38
N GLU A 544 32.49 -12.01 40.58
CA GLU A 544 31.75 -13.14 40.02
C GLU A 544 32.44 -13.79 38.82
N TYR A 545 33.07 -13.00 37.94
CA TYR A 545 33.52 -13.48 36.64
C TYR A 545 35.03 -13.42 36.41
N GLU A 546 35.84 -12.72 37.22
CA GLU A 546 37.28 -12.46 36.98
C GLU A 546 38.11 -13.72 36.69
N GLU A 547 37.78 -14.84 37.33
CA GLU A 547 38.47 -16.13 37.13
C GLU A 547 37.85 -17.01 36.03
N THR A 548 36.87 -16.50 35.28
CA THR A 548 36.16 -17.25 34.24
C THR A 548 36.53 -16.74 32.84
N GLU A 549 36.43 -17.61 31.83
CA GLU A 549 36.50 -17.19 30.42
C GLU A 549 35.41 -16.18 30.04
N ARG A 550 34.36 -16.02 30.87
CA ARG A 550 33.33 -15.00 30.68
C ARG A 550 33.81 -13.58 31.04
N TRP A 551 34.90 -13.43 31.80
CA TRP A 551 35.45 -12.12 32.15
C TRP A 551 35.83 -11.30 30.93
N GLU A 552 36.40 -11.93 29.91
CA GLU A 552 36.71 -11.30 28.62
C GLU A 552 35.47 -10.66 27.99
N ARG A 553 34.29 -11.31 28.08
CA ARG A 553 33.02 -10.74 27.59
C ARG A 553 32.57 -9.54 28.42
N VAL A 554 32.72 -9.61 29.75
CA VAL A 554 32.40 -8.51 30.67
C VAL A 554 33.35 -7.32 30.46
N LEU A 555 34.66 -7.57 30.38
CA LEU A 555 35.68 -6.58 30.06
C LEU A 555 35.45 -5.96 28.69
N ASN A 556 35.07 -6.74 27.68
CA ASN A 556 34.71 -6.20 26.37
C ASN A 556 33.47 -5.31 26.49
N ALA A 557 32.43 -5.71 27.21
CA ALA A 557 31.28 -4.83 27.44
C ALA A 557 31.63 -3.52 28.17
N ILE A 558 32.54 -3.57 29.15
CA ILE A 558 33.02 -2.41 29.93
C ILE A 558 33.96 -1.51 29.12
N ARG A 559 35.00 -2.08 28.48
CA ARG A 559 36.05 -1.34 27.73
C ARG A 559 35.52 -0.70 26.46
N VAL A 560 34.50 -1.29 25.85
CA VAL A 560 33.96 -0.84 24.57
C VAL A 560 33.12 0.44 24.69
N LYS A 561 32.98 1.01 25.91
CA LYS A 561 32.39 2.32 26.19
C LYS A 561 32.93 3.46 25.30
N LYS A 562 34.17 3.39 24.79
CA LYS A 562 34.80 4.51 24.05
C LYS A 562 34.85 4.37 22.50
N LEU A 563 34.62 3.19 21.94
CA LEU A 563 34.85 2.91 20.51
C LEU A 563 33.57 2.50 19.75
N TYR A 564 32.48 2.29 20.47
CA TYR A 564 31.20 1.83 19.90
C TYR A 564 29.98 2.58 20.49
N GLU A 565 30.13 3.75 21.12
CA GLU A 565 28.98 4.58 21.51
C GLU A 565 27.97 4.71 20.34
N ASP A 566 28.46 4.89 19.10
CA ASP A 566 27.64 4.94 17.88
C ASP A 566 26.95 3.62 17.47
N LYS A 567 27.57 2.46 17.72
CA LYS A 567 26.99 1.13 17.37
C LYS A 567 26.10 0.57 18.47
N TYR A 568 26.34 0.95 19.72
CA TYR A 568 25.56 0.50 20.88
C TYR A 568 24.39 1.42 21.22
N GLN A 569 24.47 2.71 20.88
CA GLN A 569 23.28 3.54 20.71
C GLN A 569 22.28 2.85 19.79
N LYS A 570 22.73 2.29 18.65
CA LYS A 570 21.86 1.47 17.77
C LYS A 570 21.33 0.19 18.40
N PHE A 571 22.08 -0.46 19.29
CA PHE A 571 21.66 -1.74 19.89
C PHE A 571 20.69 -1.57 21.06
N CYS A 572 20.93 -0.57 21.93
CA CYS A 572 19.98 -0.18 22.99
C CYS A 572 18.92 0.82 22.51
N GLY A 573 18.65 0.89 21.20
CA GLY A 573 17.53 1.65 20.61
C GLY A 573 17.70 3.17 20.50
N LEU A 574 18.76 3.76 21.06
CA LEU A 574 19.02 5.20 21.12
C LEU A 574 19.84 5.73 19.91
N SER A 575 19.38 5.57 18.66
CA SER A 575 19.85 6.40 17.51
C SER A 575 19.04 6.23 16.24
#